data_AF-A4EGM7-F1
#
_entry.id   AF-A4EGM7-F1
#
_cell.length_a   1.000
_cell.length_b   1.000
_cell.length_c   1.000
_cell.angle_alpha   90.00
_cell.angle_beta   90.00
_cell.angle_gamma   90.00
#
_symmetry.space_group_name_H-M   'P 1'
#
loop_
_entity.id
_entity.type
_entity.pdbx_description
1 polymer ?
#
loop_
_entity_poly.entity_id
_entity_poly.type
_entity_poly.pdbx_seq_one_letter_code
_entity_poly.pdbx_strand_id
1 'polypeptide(L)'
;MSARLWYSQFDVYDCVRRLGGLLLEWRQPVHLERLYILDFFFANAPLLHRVTMTAGVRSAFRDLAIPKPDKVFLSYPASPLLFHQMESAQTSALRALAGKGLLNNESFASKSAELNTLGSSLFVDIKNRTDSPQEIGLARFLVNQYSASHDNGMSTLRSSCGLRRSV
;
A
#
# COMPACT_ATOMS: atom_id res chain seq x y z
N MET A 1 5.63 -8.10 33.06
CA MET A 1 4.71 -8.04 31.90
C MET A 1 5.46 -7.46 30.71
N SER A 2 5.97 -8.30 29.79
CA SER A 2 6.46 -7.77 28.51
C SER A 2 5.25 -7.54 27.61
N ALA A 3 4.69 -6.34 27.62
CA ALA A 3 3.71 -5.97 26.61
C ALA A 3 4.39 -6.09 25.24
N ARG A 4 3.87 -6.95 24.36
CA ARG A 4 4.36 -7.04 22.98
C ARG A 4 3.96 -5.75 22.27
N LEU A 5 4.92 -5.09 21.63
CA LEU A 5 4.62 -3.98 20.72
C LEU A 5 3.88 -4.55 19.51
N TRP A 6 2.70 -4.00 19.22
CA TRP A 6 1.95 -4.34 18.01
C TRP A 6 2.43 -3.49 16.85
N TYR A 7 2.85 -4.15 15.77
CA TYR A 7 3.25 -3.50 14.51
C TYR A 7 2.18 -3.77 13.47
N SER A 8 1.32 -2.79 13.19
CA SER A 8 0.19 -2.91 12.26
C SER A 8 0.61 -3.31 10.83
N GLN A 9 1.83 -2.97 10.42
CA GLN A 9 2.40 -3.37 9.13
C GLN A 9 2.57 -4.88 8.95
N PHE A 10 2.65 -5.66 10.04
CA PHE A 10 2.74 -7.12 10.02
C PHE A 10 1.41 -7.80 10.36
N ASP A 11 0.37 -7.02 10.64
CA ASP A 11 -0.97 -7.52 10.94
C ASP A 11 -1.73 -7.81 9.63
N VAL A 12 -2.25 -9.03 9.51
CA VAL A 12 -2.96 -9.46 8.30
C VAL A 12 -4.29 -8.71 8.14
N TYR A 13 -5.00 -8.41 9.22
CA TYR A 13 -6.29 -7.73 9.14
C TYR A 13 -6.15 -6.27 8.74
N ASP A 14 -5.19 -5.55 9.34
CA ASP A 14 -4.88 -4.19 8.90
C ASP A 14 -4.33 -4.18 7.47
N CYS A 15 -3.54 -5.18 7.07
CA CYS A 15 -3.10 -5.32 5.69
C CYS A 15 -4.27 -5.56 4.71
N VAL A 16 -5.27 -6.38 5.07
CA VAL A 16 -6.50 -6.54 4.29
C VAL A 16 -7.22 -5.19 4.10
N ARG A 17 -7.35 -4.41 5.19
CA ARG A 17 -7.96 -3.07 5.15
C ARG A 17 -7.20 -2.14 4.21
N ARG A 18 -5.88 -2.03 4.37
CA ARG A 18 -5.02 -1.16 3.55
C ARG A 18 -5.05 -1.55 2.07
N LEU A 19 -4.93 -2.84 1.75
CA LEU A 19 -4.97 -3.33 0.38
C LEU A 19 -6.34 -3.07 -0.26
N GLY A 20 -7.44 -3.30 0.46
CA GLY A 20 -8.78 -2.99 -0.03
C GLY A 20 -8.99 -1.49 -0.26
N GLY A 21 -8.52 -0.65 0.67
CA GLY A 21 -8.57 0.81 0.52
C GLY A 21 -7.77 1.31 -0.68
N LEU A 22 -6.58 0.75 -0.93
CA LEU A 22 -5.79 1.05 -2.13
C LEU A 22 -6.50 0.59 -3.40
N LEU A 23 -7.01 -0.65 -3.43
CA LEU A 23 -7.72 -1.19 -4.58
C LEU A 23 -8.99 -0.42 -4.91
N LEU A 24 -9.66 0.16 -3.91
CA LEU A 24 -10.84 1.00 -4.12
C LEU A 24 -10.53 2.30 -4.87
N GLU A 25 -9.29 2.82 -4.74
CA GLU A 25 -8.83 3.99 -5.50
C GLU A 25 -8.42 3.61 -6.93
N TRP A 26 -8.18 2.33 -7.21
CA TRP A 26 -7.91 1.84 -8.57
C TRP A 26 -9.20 1.45 -9.30
N ARG A 27 -9.33 1.91 -10.54
CA ARG A 27 -10.46 1.56 -11.43
C ARG A 27 -10.12 0.49 -12.47
N GLN A 28 -8.92 -0.07 -12.39
CA GLN A 28 -8.38 -1.05 -13.33
C GLN A 28 -7.53 -2.08 -12.56
N PRO A 29 -7.37 -3.30 -13.10
CA PRO A 29 -6.48 -4.29 -12.51
C PRO A 29 -5.06 -3.76 -12.30
N VAL A 30 -4.52 -3.95 -11.10
CA VAL A 30 -3.16 -3.54 -10.74
C VAL A 30 -2.28 -4.76 -10.53
N HIS A 31 -1.07 -4.78 -11.11
CA HIS A 31 -0.10 -5.84 -10.87
C HIS A 31 0.23 -5.96 -9.36
N LEU A 32 0.26 -7.18 -8.83
CA LEU A 32 0.38 -7.42 -7.37
C LEU A 32 1.61 -6.74 -6.76
N GLU A 33 2.74 -6.74 -7.47
CA GLU A 33 3.95 -6.08 -6.97
C GLU A 33 3.81 -4.57 -6.78
N ARG A 34 3.07 -3.90 -7.67
CA ARG A 34 2.81 -2.47 -7.55
C ARG A 34 1.92 -2.23 -6.33
N LEU A 35 0.91 -3.08 -6.14
CA LEU A 35 0.07 -3.05 -4.96
C LEU A 35 0.86 -3.27 -3.67
N TYR A 36 1.81 -4.22 -3.64
CA TYR A 36 2.67 -4.47 -2.48
C TYR A 36 3.57 -3.28 -2.14
N ILE A 37 4.16 -2.63 -3.14
CA ILE A 37 4.96 -1.42 -2.94
C ILE A 37 4.10 -0.29 -2.37
N LEU A 38 2.87 -0.13 -2.86
CA LEU A 38 1.99 0.90 -2.31
C LEU A 38 1.51 0.57 -0.90
N ASP A 39 1.17 -0.68 -0.59
CA ASP A 39 0.82 -1.08 0.78
C ASP A 39 1.99 -0.86 1.75
N PHE A 40 3.23 -1.10 1.31
CA PHE A 40 4.42 -0.78 2.09
C PHE A 40 4.48 0.71 2.46
N PHE A 41 4.28 1.59 1.49
CA PHE A 41 4.26 3.03 1.76
C PHE A 41 3.01 3.49 2.49
N PHE A 42 1.90 2.79 2.35
CA PHE A 42 0.70 3.09 3.11
C PHE A 42 0.91 2.79 4.60
N ALA A 43 1.50 1.63 4.93
CA ALA A 43 1.86 1.28 6.29
C ALA A 43 3.02 2.11 6.86
N ASN A 44 3.93 2.58 5.99
CA ASN A 44 5.17 3.26 6.37
C ASN A 44 5.31 4.63 5.67
N ALA A 45 4.28 5.46 5.76
CA ALA A 45 4.19 6.75 5.07
C ALA A 45 5.45 7.65 5.19
N PRO A 46 6.12 7.74 6.36
CA PRO A 46 7.34 8.54 6.49
C PRO A 46 8.46 8.13 5.53
N LEU A 47 8.52 6.86 5.10
CA LEU A 47 9.55 6.38 4.18
C LEU A 47 9.40 6.94 2.76
N LEU A 48 8.27 7.56 2.41
CA LEU A 48 8.09 8.32 1.16
C LEU A 48 8.99 9.56 1.07
N HIS A 49 9.52 10.05 2.20
CA HIS A 49 10.55 11.10 2.18
C HIS A 49 11.86 10.63 1.52
N ARG A 50 12.10 9.33 1.44
CA ARG A 50 13.36 8.74 0.94
C ARG A 50 13.31 8.26 -0.51
N VAL A 51 12.14 8.24 -1.15
CA VAL A 51 12.01 7.81 -2.55
C VAL A 51 12.25 8.97 -3.51
N THR A 52 12.56 8.68 -4.77
CA THR A 52 12.64 9.67 -5.84
C THR A 52 11.23 10.03 -6.33
N MET A 53 10.95 11.33 -6.52
CA MET A 53 9.67 11.82 -7.06
C MET A 53 9.93 13.03 -7.96
N THR A 54 9.08 13.25 -8.95
CA THR A 54 9.05 14.50 -9.72
C THR A 54 8.64 15.68 -8.83
N ALA A 55 8.92 16.91 -9.26
CA ALA A 55 8.59 18.11 -8.48
C ALA A 55 7.09 18.22 -8.17
N GLY A 56 6.22 17.90 -9.15
CA GLY A 56 4.77 17.90 -8.96
C GLY A 56 4.31 16.90 -7.90
N VAL A 57 4.77 15.65 -8.00
CA VAL A 57 4.43 14.60 -7.02
C VAL A 57 5.00 14.91 -5.64
N ARG A 58 6.22 15.49 -5.57
CA ARG A 58 6.82 15.94 -4.31
C ARG A 58 6.00 17.03 -3.64
N SER A 59 5.43 17.94 -4.43
CA SER A 59 4.58 19.01 -3.88
C SER A 59 3.33 18.43 -3.23
N ALA A 60 2.61 17.58 -3.94
CA ALA A 60 1.42 16.94 -3.39
C ALA A 60 1.69 16.04 -2.18
N PHE A 61 2.86 15.39 -2.12
CA PHE A 61 3.28 14.65 -0.94
C PHE A 61 3.44 15.57 0.29
N ARG A 62 3.98 16.78 0.11
CA ARG A 62 4.13 17.74 1.21
C ARG A 62 2.79 18.21 1.77
N ASP A 63 1.77 18.30 0.92
CA ASP A 63 0.42 18.72 1.31
C ASP A 63 -0.25 17.69 2.25
N LEU A 64 0.21 16.43 2.26
CA LEU A 64 -0.25 15.40 3.22
C LEU A 64 0.28 15.60 4.65
N ALA A 65 1.23 16.53 4.84
CA ALA A 65 1.86 16.85 6.12
C ALA A 65 2.42 15.63 6.88
N ILE A 66 2.90 14.62 6.15
CA ILE A 66 3.48 13.41 6.74
C ILE A 66 4.84 13.76 7.38
N PRO A 67 5.07 13.42 8.66
CA PRO A 67 6.32 13.71 9.34
C PRO A 67 7.50 12.98 8.69
N LYS A 68 8.68 13.60 8.77
CA LYS A 68 9.92 12.95 8.32
C LYS A 68 10.28 11.77 9.25
N PRO A 69 10.97 10.73 8.75
CA PRO A 69 11.33 9.55 9.54
C PRO A 69 12.05 9.84 10.86
N ASP A 70 12.91 10.86 10.90
CA ASP A 70 13.67 11.30 12.08
C ASP A 70 12.80 11.97 13.17
N LYS A 71 11.57 12.36 12.81
CA LYS A 71 10.59 12.97 13.71
C LYS A 71 9.54 11.98 14.20
N VAL A 72 9.67 10.69 13.88
CA VAL A 72 8.77 9.63 14.32
C VAL A 72 9.38 8.91 15.52
N PHE A 73 8.53 8.47 16.45
CA PHE A 73 8.96 7.76 17.66
C PHE A 73 9.72 6.45 17.35
N LEU A 74 9.39 5.79 16.24
CA LEU A 74 9.96 4.53 15.83
C LEU A 74 11.04 4.74 14.78
N SER A 75 12.23 4.17 15.02
CA SER A 75 13.25 4.04 13.99
C SER A 75 12.89 2.87 13.07
N TYR A 76 12.72 3.16 11.78
CA TYR A 76 12.46 2.13 10.78
C TYR A 76 13.75 1.38 10.42
N PRO A 77 13.69 0.04 10.24
CA PRO A 77 14.73 -0.70 9.53
C PRO A 77 14.94 -0.14 8.11
N ALA A 78 15.98 -0.63 7.44
CA ALA A 78 16.16 -0.34 6.02
C ALA A 78 14.90 -0.75 5.22
N SER A 79 14.43 0.11 4.32
CA SER A 79 13.18 -0.11 3.59
C SER A 79 13.11 -1.48 2.89
N PRO A 80 14.18 -1.98 2.23
CA PRO A 80 14.14 -3.32 1.61
C PRO A 80 13.93 -4.45 2.62
N LEU A 81 14.57 -4.37 3.80
CA LEU A 81 14.42 -5.37 4.85
C LEU A 81 12.99 -5.38 5.39
N LEU A 82 12.44 -4.19 5.66
CA LEU A 82 11.07 -4.06 6.16
C LEU A 82 10.05 -4.53 5.11
N PHE A 83 10.28 -4.20 3.83
CA PHE A 83 9.44 -4.64 2.73
C PHE A 83 9.40 -6.17 2.62
N HIS A 84 10.56 -6.83 2.73
CA HIS A 84 10.65 -8.29 2.76
C HIS A 84 9.91 -8.87 3.98
N GLN A 85 10.03 -8.25 5.16
CA GLN A 85 9.31 -8.71 6.36
C GLN A 85 7.78 -8.61 6.21
N MET A 86 7.26 -7.62 5.47
CA MET A 86 5.83 -7.45 5.22
C MET A 86 5.25 -8.47 4.24
N GLU A 87 6.07 -9.21 3.50
CA GLU A 87 5.63 -10.12 2.44
C GLU A 87 4.61 -11.16 2.91
N SER A 88 4.82 -11.75 4.09
CA SER A 88 3.92 -12.77 4.65
C SER A 88 2.53 -12.19 4.92
N ALA A 89 2.45 -10.99 5.51
CA ALA A 89 1.19 -10.33 5.81
C ALA A 89 0.45 -9.94 4.52
N GLN A 90 1.18 -9.33 3.57
CA GLN A 90 0.64 -8.93 2.26
C GLN A 90 0.10 -10.10 1.45
N THR A 91 0.85 -11.20 1.40
CA THR A 91 0.45 -12.40 0.64
C THR A 91 -0.75 -13.08 1.30
N SER A 92 -0.77 -13.16 2.63
CA SER A 92 -1.89 -13.71 3.39
C SER A 92 -3.16 -12.87 3.21
N ALA A 93 -3.03 -11.54 3.23
CA ALA A 93 -4.14 -10.62 3.04
C ALA A 93 -4.78 -10.77 1.65
N LEU A 94 -3.98 -10.81 0.57
CA LEU A 94 -4.51 -11.02 -0.78
C LEU A 94 -5.15 -12.39 -0.96
N ARG A 95 -4.56 -13.45 -0.38
CA ARG A 95 -5.19 -14.79 -0.38
C ARG A 95 -6.51 -14.79 0.38
N ALA A 96 -6.61 -14.07 1.50
CA ALA A 96 -7.85 -13.95 2.25
C ALA A 96 -8.93 -13.20 1.46
N LEU A 97 -8.56 -12.12 0.77
CA LEU A 97 -9.46 -11.38 -0.12
C LEU A 97 -9.95 -12.27 -1.27
N ALA A 98 -9.06 -13.01 -1.93
CA ALA A 98 -9.40 -13.95 -3.00
C ALA A 98 -10.29 -15.09 -2.48
N GLY A 99 -9.92 -15.73 -1.37
CA GLY A 99 -10.67 -16.84 -0.77
C GLY A 99 -12.06 -16.46 -0.25
N LYS A 100 -12.30 -15.17 0.02
CA LYS A 100 -13.61 -14.61 0.36
C LYS A 100 -14.40 -14.14 -0.87
N GLY A 101 -13.86 -14.30 -2.08
CA GLY A 101 -14.50 -13.85 -3.30
C GLY A 101 -14.65 -12.33 -3.38
N LEU A 102 -13.68 -11.57 -2.86
CA LEU A 102 -13.67 -10.10 -2.90
C LEU A 102 -12.88 -9.54 -4.08
N LEU A 103 -12.08 -10.38 -4.74
CA LEU A 103 -11.28 -10.01 -5.91
C LEU A 103 -11.87 -10.60 -7.19
N ASN A 104 -11.52 -10.00 -8.32
CA ASN A 104 -11.68 -10.63 -9.63
C ASN A 104 -10.69 -11.80 -9.78
N ASN A 105 -11.21 -13.02 -9.95
CA ASN A 105 -10.42 -14.24 -10.03
C ASN A 105 -9.53 -14.31 -11.28
N GLU A 106 -9.98 -13.77 -12.41
CA GLU A 106 -9.22 -13.76 -13.66
C GLU A 106 -8.00 -12.84 -13.57
N SER A 107 -8.20 -11.65 -13.00
CA SER A 107 -7.10 -10.73 -12.69
C SER A 107 -6.13 -11.34 -11.69
N PHE A 108 -6.64 -12.02 -10.65
CA PHE A 108 -5.81 -12.64 -9.63
C PHE A 108 -4.94 -13.78 -10.18
N ALA A 109 -5.49 -14.61 -11.06
CA ALA A 109 -4.74 -15.66 -11.74
C ALA A 109 -3.61 -15.09 -12.63
N SER A 110 -3.78 -13.89 -13.17
CA SER A 110 -2.80 -13.19 -14.01
C SER A 110 -1.86 -12.25 -13.23
N LYS A 111 -1.66 -12.50 -11.92
CA LYS A 111 -0.80 -11.69 -11.03
C LYS A 111 -1.19 -10.21 -10.97
N SER A 112 -2.48 -9.93 -11.09
CA SER A 112 -3.07 -8.61 -10.86
C SER A 112 -4.16 -8.69 -9.79
N ALA A 113 -4.59 -7.57 -9.25
CA ALA A 113 -5.69 -7.51 -8.31
C ALA A 113 -6.65 -6.40 -8.73
N GLU A 114 -7.93 -6.72 -8.59
CA GLU A 114 -9.05 -5.80 -8.80
C GLU A 114 -10.16 -6.25 -7.85
N LEU A 115 -10.83 -5.31 -7.18
CA LEU A 115 -12.02 -5.65 -6.41
C LEU A 115 -13.17 -5.98 -7.36
N ASN A 116 -13.92 -7.03 -7.06
CA ASN A 116 -15.20 -7.21 -7.73
C ASN A 116 -16.27 -6.30 -7.09
N THR A 117 -17.52 -6.39 -7.57
CA THR A 117 -18.63 -5.57 -7.07
C THR A 117 -18.85 -5.71 -5.56
N LEU A 118 -18.74 -6.94 -5.03
CA LEU A 118 -18.94 -7.24 -3.61
C LEU A 118 -17.77 -6.72 -2.76
N GLY A 119 -16.53 -6.90 -3.24
CA GLY A 119 -15.36 -6.31 -2.61
C GLY A 119 -15.42 -4.79 -2.56
N SER A 120 -15.84 -4.18 -3.67
CA SER A 120 -15.96 -2.71 -3.78
C SER A 120 -16.98 -2.16 -2.79
N SER A 121 -18.19 -2.73 -2.72
CA SER A 121 -19.22 -2.27 -1.78
C SER A 121 -18.76 -2.42 -0.32
N LEU A 122 -18.15 -3.55 0.03
CA LEU A 122 -17.64 -3.80 1.37
C LEU A 122 -16.55 -2.80 1.77
N PHE A 123 -15.59 -2.52 0.88
CA PHE A 123 -14.50 -1.60 1.19
C PHE A 123 -14.92 -0.13 1.20
N VAL A 124 -15.97 0.25 0.47
CA VAL A 124 -16.62 1.57 0.65
C VAL A 124 -17.13 1.71 2.09
N ASP A 125 -17.85 0.70 2.58
CA ASP A 125 -18.41 0.72 3.94
C ASP A 125 -17.32 0.72 5.03
N ILE A 126 -16.28 -0.11 4.86
CA ILE A 126 -15.14 -0.15 5.79
C ILE A 126 -14.45 1.22 5.81
N LYS A 127 -14.08 1.75 4.64
CA LYS A 127 -13.40 3.04 4.51
C LYS A 127 -14.17 4.17 5.20
N ASN A 128 -15.49 4.21 5.02
CA ASN A 128 -16.34 5.23 5.63
C ASN A 128 -16.39 5.14 7.17
N ARG A 129 -16.07 3.99 7.76
CA ARG A 129 -16.12 3.75 9.20
C ARG A 129 -14.75 3.85 9.88
N THR A 130 -13.69 3.46 9.18
CA THR A 130 -12.38 3.24 9.81
C THR A 130 -11.31 4.24 9.40
N ASP A 131 -11.39 4.79 8.19
CA ASP A 131 -10.26 5.52 7.63
C ASP A 131 -10.33 6.99 8.01
N SER A 132 -9.23 7.51 8.54
CA SER A 132 -9.06 8.94 8.79
C SER A 132 -8.94 9.73 7.48
N PRO A 133 -9.25 11.03 7.48
CA PRO A 133 -9.03 11.88 6.30
C PRO A 133 -7.57 11.84 5.78
N GLN A 134 -6.60 11.67 6.68
CA GLN A 134 -5.19 11.56 6.32
C GLN A 134 -4.89 10.23 5.60
N GLU A 135 -5.45 9.10 6.05
CA GLU A 135 -5.30 7.81 5.36
C GLU A 135 -5.97 7.82 3.99
N ILE A 136 -7.16 8.43 3.87
CA ILE A 136 -7.85 8.60 2.58
C ILE A 136 -6.99 9.45 1.63
N GLY A 137 -6.43 10.56 2.14
CA GLY A 137 -5.52 11.42 1.37
C GLY A 137 -4.26 10.68 0.91
N LEU A 138 -3.67 9.86 1.79
CA LEU A 138 -2.49 9.06 1.47
C LEU A 138 -2.78 7.97 0.43
N ALA A 139 -3.88 7.21 0.57
CA ALA A 139 -4.26 6.21 -0.42
C ALA A 139 -4.47 6.83 -1.81
N ARG A 140 -5.18 7.97 -1.87
CA ARG A 140 -5.37 8.75 -3.11
C ARG A 140 -4.07 9.24 -3.70
N PHE A 141 -3.17 9.78 -2.89
CA PHE A 141 -1.85 10.21 -3.34
C PHE A 141 -1.04 9.05 -3.91
N LEU A 142 -0.98 7.93 -3.17
CA LEU A 142 -0.22 6.75 -3.57
C LEU A 142 -0.70 6.23 -4.93
N VAL A 143 -2.00 6.11 -5.13
CA VAL A 143 -2.57 5.55 -6.36
C VAL A 143 -2.55 6.59 -7.51
N ASN A 144 -3.15 7.75 -7.30
CA ASN A 144 -3.46 8.69 -8.38
C ASN A 144 -2.30 9.64 -8.73
N GLN A 145 -1.27 9.71 -7.89
CA GLN A 145 -0.15 10.64 -8.12
C GLN A 145 1.18 9.90 -8.15
N TYR A 146 1.53 9.19 -7.06
CA TYR A 146 2.82 8.51 -6.98
C TYR A 146 2.90 7.31 -7.93
N SER A 147 1.92 6.40 -7.91
CA SER A 147 1.92 5.25 -8.82
C SER A 147 1.72 5.70 -10.28
N ALA A 148 0.82 6.65 -10.50
CA ALA A 148 0.51 7.20 -11.82
C ALA A 148 1.70 7.89 -12.48
N SER A 149 2.62 8.51 -11.72
CA SER A 149 3.82 9.15 -12.29
C SER A 149 4.87 8.19 -12.82
N HIS A 150 4.65 6.87 -12.71
CA HIS A 150 5.55 5.82 -13.17
C HIS A 150 4.86 5.04 -14.29
N ASP A 151 4.82 5.64 -15.50
CA ASP A 151 4.21 5.24 -16.80
C ASP A 151 3.96 3.73 -17.00
N ASN A 152 3.04 3.14 -16.23
CA ASN A 152 2.75 1.70 -16.12
C ASN A 152 3.96 0.76 -15.89
N GLY A 153 5.20 1.23 -15.99
CA GLY A 153 6.42 0.45 -15.88
C GLY A 153 6.76 0.12 -14.44
N MET A 154 6.72 -1.17 -14.08
CA MET A 154 7.23 -1.65 -12.79
C MET A 154 8.71 -1.27 -12.58
N SER A 155 9.49 -1.18 -13.65
CA SER A 155 10.92 -0.85 -13.60
C SER A 155 11.18 0.55 -13.04
N THR A 156 10.43 1.56 -13.48
CA THR A 156 10.61 2.94 -13.01
C THR A 156 10.16 3.06 -11.55
N LEU A 157 9.04 2.43 -11.18
CA LEU A 157 8.59 2.38 -9.79
C LEU A 157 9.62 1.75 -8.86
N ARG A 158 10.15 0.56 -9.20
CA ARG A 158 11.23 -0.11 -8.45
C ARG A 158 12.48 0.77 -8.33
N SER A 159 12.86 1.43 -9.42
CA SER A 159 14.05 2.29 -9.44
C SER A 159 13.88 3.51 -8.54
N SER A 160 12.66 4.05 -8.44
CA SER A 160 12.37 5.21 -7.58
C SER A 160 12.47 4.91 -6.09
N CYS A 161 12.20 3.66 -5.67
CA CYS A 161 12.09 3.27 -4.27
C CYS A 161 13.13 2.26 -3.78
N GLY A 162 13.85 1.60 -4.70
CA GLY A 162 14.80 0.55 -4.37
C GLY A 162 14.18 -0.74 -3.81
N LEU A 163 12.85 -0.88 -3.86
CA LEU A 163 12.13 -2.04 -3.33
C LEU A 163 12.01 -3.12 -4.39
N ARG A 164 12.35 -4.35 -4.02
CA ARG A 164 12.18 -5.56 -4.82
C ARG A 164 11.85 -6.71 -3.90
N ARG A 165 10.99 -7.62 -4.34
CA ARG A 165 10.86 -8.93 -3.71
C ARG A 165 11.98 -9.85 -4.20
N SER A 166 12.51 -10.67 -3.30
CA SER A 166 13.28 -11.84 -3.69
C SER A 166 12.34 -12.79 -4.45
N VAL A 167 12.65 -13.02 -5.73
CA VAL A 167 11.92 -13.97 -6.58
C VAL A 167 12.13 -15.38 -6.07
#